data_AF-A0A9D7MMD2-F1
#
_entry.id   AF-A0A9D7MMD2-F1
#
_cell.length_a   1.000
_cell.length_b   1.000
_cell.length_c   1.000
_cell.angle_alpha   90.00
_cell.angle_beta   90.00
_cell.angle_gamma   90.00
#
_symmetry.space_group_name_H-M   'P 1'
#
loop_
_entity.id
_entity.type
_entity.pdbx_description
1 polymer ?
#
loop_
_entity_poly.entity_id
_entity_poly.type
_entity_poly.pdbx_seq_one_letter_code
_entity_poly.pdbx_strand_id
1 'polypeptide(L)'
;MEPAPFFTVMFRSIIPTLIFLAATVVSAQHAPLIDVKGAVSEFISDDEIPQFVIRGIVVTGKIDTMKAVIKTSTVRALGSDYARYKPVLDKVAWMALDSTRSEVVLSLHLDGKAIPLPPDSVRGSVRLTVSAAVWNGADWLGTTSEAFTVPVANVTVPRPMIAAHAMKVAKTASPSGGIGFTITGIRLVRPTPDSVDRMPDVRVIEFGDVSAVYETRSVRTMDGEKDGKRSISLASEIDAEGNVTVRGVLEGQALPQSAAKEPFSFVMSVKGRLRHGHIFGSMRNKSIPVTVSR
;
A
#
# COMPACT_ATOMS: atom_id res chain seq x y z
N MET A 1 6.81 -47.68 -101.97
CA MET A 1 7.99 -46.79 -101.95
C MET A 1 7.86 -45.90 -100.74
N GLU A 2 8.75 -46.08 -99.76
CA GLU A 2 8.94 -45.17 -98.61
C GLU A 2 9.37 -43.77 -99.10
N PRO A 3 9.15 -42.67 -98.33
CA PRO A 3 9.75 -42.52 -96.99
C PRO A 3 8.94 -41.75 -95.92
N ALA A 4 9.35 -41.92 -94.66
CA ALA A 4 9.09 -41.02 -93.51
C ALA A 4 9.97 -39.74 -93.62
N PRO A 5 10.07 -38.80 -92.63
CA PRO A 5 9.32 -38.49 -91.40
C PRO A 5 8.97 -36.97 -91.30
N PHE A 6 8.46 -36.43 -90.17
CA PHE A 6 8.95 -35.18 -89.54
C PHE A 6 8.21 -34.86 -88.21
N PHE A 7 9.01 -34.42 -87.24
CA PHE A 7 8.71 -33.98 -85.86
C PHE A 7 7.64 -32.87 -85.76
N THR A 8 6.98 -32.73 -84.59
CA THR A 8 6.96 -31.51 -83.74
C THR A 8 6.25 -31.76 -82.39
N VAL A 9 6.79 -31.12 -81.35
CA VAL A 9 6.55 -31.24 -79.91
C VAL A 9 5.48 -30.24 -79.41
N MET A 10 4.82 -30.56 -78.28
CA MET A 10 4.53 -29.70 -77.10
C MET A 10 3.07 -29.65 -76.61
N PHE A 11 2.86 -30.26 -75.43
CA PHE A 11 2.26 -29.72 -74.19
C PHE A 11 1.05 -28.76 -74.24
N ARG A 12 -0.03 -29.17 -73.54
CA ARG A 12 -0.96 -28.40 -72.65
C ARG A 12 -2.11 -29.33 -72.28
N SER A 13 -2.68 -29.46 -71.09
CA SER A 13 -2.50 -28.86 -69.77
C SER A 13 -3.14 -29.88 -68.81
N ILE A 14 -2.38 -30.44 -67.88
CA ILE A 14 -2.97 -31.15 -66.73
C ILE A 14 -3.10 -30.09 -65.63
N ILE A 15 -4.33 -29.79 -65.24
CA ILE A 15 -4.63 -28.98 -64.06
C ILE A 15 -4.32 -29.86 -62.84
N PRO A 16 -3.37 -29.51 -61.95
CA PRO A 16 -3.33 -30.13 -60.63
C PRO A 16 -4.23 -29.31 -59.71
N THR A 17 -5.30 -29.93 -59.24
CA THR A 17 -6.08 -29.46 -58.10
C THR A 17 -5.16 -29.37 -56.89
N LEU A 18 -4.76 -28.16 -56.52
CA LEU A 18 -3.98 -27.88 -55.32
C LEU A 18 -4.89 -28.09 -54.11
N ILE A 19 -4.77 -29.24 -53.44
CA ILE A 19 -5.36 -29.46 -52.11
C ILE A 19 -4.55 -28.60 -51.13
N PHE A 20 -5.10 -27.43 -50.78
CA PHE A 20 -4.61 -26.62 -49.67
C PHE A 20 -4.87 -27.39 -48.36
N LEU A 21 -3.86 -28.14 -47.91
CA LEU A 21 -3.84 -28.68 -46.54
C LEU A 21 -3.54 -27.48 -45.61
N ALA A 22 -4.59 -26.81 -45.15
CA ALA A 22 -4.47 -25.86 -44.05
C ALA A 22 -4.12 -26.67 -42.80
N ALA A 23 -2.82 -26.83 -42.53
CA ALA A 23 -2.32 -27.27 -41.24
C ALA A 23 -2.76 -26.22 -40.21
N THR A 24 -3.92 -26.45 -39.59
CA THR A 24 -4.30 -25.76 -38.38
C THR A 24 -3.26 -26.13 -37.35
N VAL A 25 -2.36 -25.19 -37.06
CA VAL A 25 -1.47 -25.30 -35.91
C VAL A 25 -2.38 -25.22 -34.69
N VAL A 26 -2.88 -26.37 -34.25
CA VAL A 26 -3.53 -26.50 -32.95
C VAL A 26 -2.41 -26.27 -31.95
N SER A 27 -2.23 -25.02 -31.52
CA SER A 27 -1.37 -24.75 -30.37
C SER A 27 -1.93 -25.60 -29.23
N ALA A 28 -1.13 -26.53 -28.69
CA ALA A 28 -1.54 -27.33 -27.56
C ALA A 28 -1.94 -26.39 -26.43
N GLN A 29 -3.25 -26.23 -26.23
CA GLN A 29 -3.77 -25.36 -25.21
C GLN A 29 -3.60 -26.10 -23.88
N HIS A 30 -2.89 -25.51 -22.94
CA HIS A 30 -2.64 -26.10 -21.63
C HIS A 30 -3.62 -25.53 -20.60
N ALA A 31 -3.82 -26.27 -19.51
CA ALA A 31 -4.60 -25.77 -18.38
C ALA A 31 -3.96 -24.48 -17.83
N PRO A 32 -4.77 -23.47 -17.44
CA PRO A 32 -4.23 -22.24 -16.87
C PRO A 32 -3.46 -22.51 -15.57
N LEU A 33 -2.42 -21.73 -15.28
CA LEU A 33 -1.69 -21.82 -14.01
C LEU A 33 -2.15 -20.69 -13.09
N ILE A 34 -2.33 -20.98 -11.80
CA ILE A 34 -2.84 -20.02 -10.81
C ILE A 34 -1.78 -19.79 -9.74
N ASP A 35 -1.33 -18.54 -9.58
CA ASP A 35 -0.49 -18.08 -8.48
C ASP A 35 -1.31 -17.19 -7.53
N VAL A 36 -1.31 -17.57 -6.26
CA VAL A 36 -2.08 -16.92 -5.18
C VAL A 36 -1.17 -16.30 -4.11
N LYS A 37 0.15 -16.36 -4.26
CA LYS A 37 1.09 -15.91 -3.23
C LYS A 37 1.01 -14.40 -2.95
N GLY A 38 0.60 -13.62 -3.96
CA GLY A 38 0.42 -12.17 -3.85
C GLY A 38 -0.99 -11.75 -3.38
N ALA A 39 -1.86 -12.68 -3.00
CA ALA A 39 -3.24 -12.37 -2.70
C ALA A 39 -3.38 -11.46 -1.47
N VAL A 40 -4.03 -10.31 -1.65
CA VAL A 40 -4.29 -9.32 -0.58
C VAL A 40 -5.74 -8.87 -0.61
N SER A 41 -6.27 -8.47 0.55
CA SER A 41 -7.58 -7.85 0.64
C SER A 41 -7.47 -6.33 0.76
N GLU A 42 -8.36 -5.60 0.09
CA GLU A 42 -8.45 -4.15 0.20
C GLU A 42 -9.91 -3.71 0.27
N PHE A 43 -10.25 -2.88 1.24
CA PHE A 43 -11.60 -2.32 1.36
C PHE A 43 -11.79 -1.22 0.33
N ILE A 44 -12.95 -1.25 -0.32
CA ILE A 44 -13.36 -0.31 -1.36
C ILE A 44 -14.59 0.51 -0.96
N SER A 45 -15.26 0.13 0.14
CA SER A 45 -16.33 0.89 0.76
C SER A 45 -16.32 0.69 2.28
N ASP A 46 -16.65 1.76 3.01
CA ASP A 46 -16.85 1.85 4.46
C ASP A 46 -18.32 2.13 4.84
N ASP A 47 -19.24 1.94 3.90
CA ASP A 47 -20.69 2.12 4.10
C ASP A 47 -21.34 1.00 4.96
N GLU A 48 -22.68 1.00 5.03
CA GLU A 48 -23.46 0.02 5.81
C GLU A 48 -23.22 -1.44 5.38
N ILE A 49 -22.70 -1.66 4.17
CA ILE A 49 -22.33 -2.98 3.63
C ILE A 49 -20.88 -2.93 3.13
N PRO A 50 -19.88 -2.96 4.03
CA PRO A 50 -18.46 -2.87 3.71
C PRO A 50 -18.07 -3.86 2.64
N GLN A 51 -17.59 -3.30 1.55
CA GLN A 51 -17.12 -4.03 0.40
C GLN A 51 -15.60 -4.05 0.40
N PHE A 52 -15.04 -5.19 0.04
CA PHE A 52 -13.63 -5.35 -0.15
C PHE A 52 -13.35 -6.23 -1.36
N VAL A 53 -12.19 -6.04 -1.96
CA VAL A 53 -11.69 -6.86 -3.05
C VAL A 53 -10.55 -7.73 -2.57
N ILE A 54 -10.45 -8.93 -3.12
CA ILE A 54 -9.24 -9.75 -3.06
C ILE A 54 -8.59 -9.70 -4.44
N ARG A 55 -7.33 -9.31 -4.48
CA ARG A 55 -6.55 -9.09 -5.70
C ARG A 55 -5.10 -9.55 -5.52
N GLY A 56 -4.25 -9.44 -6.53
CA GLY A 56 -2.90 -10.03 -6.51
C GLY A 56 -2.86 -11.54 -6.79
N ILE A 57 -3.96 -12.11 -7.30
CA ILE A 57 -4.04 -13.48 -7.81
C ILE A 57 -3.75 -13.42 -9.31
N VAL A 58 -2.74 -14.15 -9.76
CA VAL A 58 -2.30 -14.12 -11.16
C VAL A 58 -2.60 -15.46 -11.82
N VAL A 59 -3.22 -15.41 -13.00
CA VAL A 59 -3.46 -16.59 -13.83
C VAL A 59 -2.67 -16.46 -15.12
N THR A 60 -1.86 -17.47 -15.43
CA THR A 60 -1.07 -17.56 -16.66
C THR A 60 -1.71 -18.54 -17.63
N GLY A 61 -1.90 -18.12 -18.87
CA GLY A 61 -2.59 -18.87 -19.92
C GLY A 61 -3.93 -18.25 -20.30
N LYS A 62 -4.56 -18.81 -21.33
CA LYS A 62 -5.89 -18.39 -21.79
C LYS A 62 -6.95 -18.82 -20.79
N ILE A 63 -7.96 -17.97 -20.56
CA ILE A 63 -9.03 -18.19 -19.59
C ILE A 63 -10.36 -17.98 -20.30
N ASP A 64 -11.23 -18.99 -20.27
CA ASP A 64 -12.61 -18.85 -20.77
C ASP A 64 -13.61 -18.73 -19.60
N THR A 65 -13.29 -19.34 -18.45
CA THR A 65 -14.13 -19.26 -17.26
C THR A 65 -13.32 -19.29 -15.96
N MET A 66 -13.88 -18.70 -14.91
CA MET A 66 -13.28 -18.53 -13.60
C MET A 66 -14.32 -18.69 -12.51
N LYS A 67 -13.92 -19.30 -11.40
CA LYS A 67 -14.74 -19.48 -10.20
C LYS A 67 -13.91 -19.31 -8.95
N ALA A 68 -14.50 -18.73 -7.91
CA ALA A 68 -13.93 -18.75 -6.57
C ALA A 68 -14.91 -19.38 -5.58
N VAL A 69 -14.39 -20.07 -4.57
CA VAL A 69 -15.20 -20.70 -3.52
C VAL A 69 -14.60 -20.37 -2.17
N ILE A 70 -15.37 -19.64 -1.35
CA ILE A 70 -15.04 -19.42 0.06
C ILE A 70 -15.25 -20.73 0.81
N LYS A 71 -14.20 -21.21 1.47
CA LYS A 71 -14.23 -22.44 2.28
C LYS A 71 -14.60 -22.12 3.72
N THR A 72 -13.86 -21.20 4.33
CA THR A 72 -14.05 -20.78 5.72
C THR A 72 -13.68 -19.30 5.87
N SER A 73 -14.23 -18.63 6.88
CA SER A 73 -13.92 -17.24 7.17
C SER A 73 -14.04 -16.95 8.66
N THR A 74 -13.24 -15.99 9.13
CA THR A 74 -13.21 -15.57 10.52
C THR A 74 -13.06 -14.06 10.59
N VAL A 75 -14.08 -13.31 10.14
CA VAL A 75 -14.09 -11.84 10.19
C VAL A 75 -14.92 -11.37 11.37
N ARG A 76 -14.36 -10.46 12.18
CA ARG A 76 -15.00 -9.95 13.40
C ARG A 76 -14.84 -8.45 13.55
N ALA A 77 -15.78 -7.83 14.26
CA ALA A 77 -15.61 -6.47 14.75
C ALA A 77 -14.51 -6.40 15.81
N LEU A 78 -13.76 -5.29 15.86
CA LEU A 78 -12.91 -4.97 17.00
C LEU A 78 -13.76 -4.49 18.19
N GLY A 79 -13.40 -4.90 19.40
CA GLY A 79 -14.07 -4.47 20.63
C GLY A 79 -15.41 -5.14 20.93
N SER A 80 -15.82 -6.12 20.13
CA SER A 80 -16.99 -6.97 20.40
C SER A 80 -16.65 -8.43 20.14
N ASP A 81 -16.72 -9.26 21.19
CA ASP A 81 -16.42 -10.69 21.11
C ASP A 81 -17.46 -11.47 20.28
N TYR A 82 -18.63 -10.87 20.02
CA TYR A 82 -19.82 -11.53 19.48
C TYR A 82 -20.20 -11.10 18.06
N ALA A 83 -19.66 -9.99 17.54
CA ALA A 83 -19.99 -9.52 16.19
C ALA A 83 -19.10 -10.20 15.14
N ARG A 84 -19.61 -11.28 14.54
CA ARG A 84 -18.99 -11.98 13.40
C ARG A 84 -19.63 -11.54 12.10
N TYR A 85 -18.79 -11.36 11.08
CA TYR A 85 -19.19 -11.09 9.71
C TYR A 85 -18.89 -12.28 8.82
N LYS A 86 -19.80 -12.52 7.87
CA LYS A 86 -19.69 -13.52 6.83
C LYS A 86 -19.35 -12.81 5.51
N PRO A 87 -18.15 -13.04 4.97
CA PRO A 87 -17.82 -12.63 3.61
C PRO A 87 -18.71 -13.38 2.60
N VAL A 88 -19.30 -12.62 1.70
CA VAL A 88 -20.11 -13.13 0.58
C VAL A 88 -19.41 -12.73 -0.71
N LEU A 89 -19.23 -13.70 -1.61
CA LEU A 89 -18.60 -13.46 -2.91
C LEU A 89 -19.66 -12.93 -3.88
N ASP A 90 -19.47 -11.70 -4.34
CA ASP A 90 -20.38 -11.04 -5.29
C ASP A 90 -20.00 -11.30 -6.74
N LYS A 91 -18.70 -11.17 -7.02
CA LYS A 91 -18.19 -11.21 -8.39
C LYS A 91 -16.79 -11.80 -8.45
N VAL A 92 -16.57 -12.58 -9.51
CA VAL A 92 -15.23 -13.00 -9.97
C VAL A 92 -14.98 -12.31 -11.30
N ALA A 93 -13.98 -11.44 -11.34
CA ALA A 93 -13.54 -10.77 -12.56
C ALA A 93 -12.06 -11.06 -12.79
N TRP A 94 -11.61 -10.89 -14.02
CA TRP A 94 -10.20 -10.91 -14.36
C TRP A 94 -9.89 -9.86 -15.41
N MET A 95 -8.68 -9.33 -15.38
CA MET A 95 -8.19 -8.29 -16.27
C MET A 95 -6.86 -8.75 -16.84
N ALA A 96 -6.68 -8.61 -18.14
CA ALA A 96 -5.39 -8.91 -18.77
C ALA A 96 -4.32 -7.94 -18.25
N LEU A 97 -3.23 -8.49 -17.72
CA LEU A 97 -2.01 -7.75 -17.40
C LEU A 97 -1.12 -7.64 -18.65
N ASP A 98 -1.07 -8.73 -19.43
CA ASP A 98 -0.39 -8.82 -20.70
C ASP A 98 -1.04 -9.91 -21.58
N SER A 99 -0.40 -10.29 -22.69
CA SER A 99 -0.90 -11.29 -23.63
C SER A 99 -1.03 -12.71 -23.06
N THR A 100 -0.43 -12.98 -21.89
CA THR A 100 -0.34 -14.32 -21.29
C THR A 100 -0.80 -14.39 -19.85
N ARG A 101 -0.93 -13.25 -19.16
CA ARG A 101 -1.28 -13.18 -17.74
C ARG A 101 -2.50 -12.31 -17.51
N SER A 102 -3.35 -12.75 -16.60
CA SER A 102 -4.48 -11.98 -16.09
C SER A 102 -4.41 -11.86 -14.57
N GLU A 103 -4.75 -10.69 -14.03
CA GLU A 103 -5.02 -10.53 -12.60
C GLU A 103 -6.48 -10.86 -12.34
N VAL A 104 -6.74 -11.63 -11.29
CA VAL A 104 -8.07 -11.97 -10.82
C VAL A 104 -8.45 -11.04 -9.69
N VAL A 105 -9.65 -10.48 -9.79
CA VAL A 105 -10.26 -9.61 -8.78
C VAL A 105 -11.54 -10.28 -8.30
N LEU A 106 -11.58 -10.59 -7.00
CA LEU A 106 -12.77 -11.09 -6.33
C LEU A 106 -13.40 -9.93 -5.57
N SER A 107 -14.65 -9.61 -5.87
CA SER A 107 -15.42 -8.61 -5.11
C SER A 107 -16.26 -9.32 -4.06
N LEU A 108 -16.16 -8.86 -2.82
CA LEU A 108 -16.88 -9.40 -1.69
C LEU A 108 -17.51 -8.28 -0.87
N HIS A 109 -18.61 -8.61 -0.20
CA HIS A 109 -19.13 -7.80 0.88
C HIS A 109 -19.18 -8.60 2.19
N LEU A 110 -19.27 -7.87 3.30
CA LEU A 110 -19.47 -8.44 4.62
C LEU A 110 -20.96 -8.41 4.99
N ASP A 111 -21.53 -9.57 5.26
CA ASP A 111 -22.88 -9.75 5.81
C ASP A 111 -22.81 -10.08 7.32
N GLY A 112 -23.74 -9.58 8.13
CA GLY A 112 -23.67 -9.72 9.59
C GLY A 112 -24.89 -9.19 10.34
N LYS A 113 -25.18 -9.78 11.50
CA LYS A 113 -26.38 -9.46 12.31
C LYS A 113 -26.34 -8.05 12.90
N ALA A 114 -27.19 -7.16 12.39
CA ALA A 114 -27.89 -6.05 13.08
C ALA A 114 -27.09 -5.17 14.06
N ILE A 115 -25.79 -5.01 13.85
CA ILE A 115 -24.97 -3.95 14.44
C ILE A 115 -24.34 -3.26 13.23
N PRO A 116 -24.57 -1.95 13.01
CA PRO A 116 -23.90 -1.25 11.92
C PRO A 116 -22.40 -1.46 12.08
N LEU A 117 -21.74 -1.85 10.99
CA LEU A 117 -20.29 -1.97 10.97
C LEU A 117 -19.72 -0.64 11.47
N PRO A 118 -18.92 -0.63 12.55
CA PRO A 118 -18.20 0.57 12.89
C PRO A 118 -17.38 0.93 11.63
N PRO A 119 -17.38 2.21 11.19
CA PRO A 119 -16.83 2.63 9.90
C PRO A 119 -15.45 2.04 9.57
N ASP A 120 -14.65 1.71 10.59
CA ASP A 120 -13.26 1.29 10.45
C ASP A 120 -12.85 0.17 11.43
N SER A 121 -13.62 -0.91 11.65
CA SER A 121 -13.23 -1.87 12.70
C SER A 121 -13.53 -3.35 12.47
N VAL A 122 -13.15 -3.93 11.32
CA VAL A 122 -13.13 -5.40 11.16
C VAL A 122 -11.73 -5.97 10.98
N ARG A 123 -11.49 -7.15 11.54
CA ARG A 123 -10.29 -7.95 11.28
C ARG A 123 -10.61 -9.44 11.19
N GLY A 124 -9.85 -10.16 10.38
CA GLY A 124 -10.06 -11.58 10.19
C GLY A 124 -9.29 -12.21 9.04
N SER A 125 -9.87 -13.26 8.49
CA SER A 125 -9.35 -13.94 7.31
C SER A 125 -10.46 -14.59 6.48
N VAL A 126 -10.17 -14.77 5.18
CA VAL A 126 -10.99 -15.53 4.24
C VAL A 126 -10.11 -16.65 3.68
N ARG A 127 -10.54 -17.91 3.86
CA ARG A 127 -9.92 -19.06 3.21
C ARG A 127 -10.74 -19.45 1.99
N LEU A 128 -10.12 -19.53 0.82
CA LEU A 128 -10.80 -19.81 -0.44
C LEU A 128 -9.95 -20.62 -1.41
N THR A 129 -10.60 -21.11 -2.47
CA THR A 129 -9.96 -21.69 -3.66
C THR A 129 -10.39 -20.92 -4.90
N VAL A 130 -9.50 -20.80 -5.87
CA VAL A 130 -9.81 -20.23 -7.19
C VAL A 130 -9.60 -21.29 -8.26
N SER A 131 -10.51 -21.37 -9.21
CA SER A 131 -10.47 -22.29 -10.34
C SER A 131 -10.55 -21.50 -11.64
N ALA A 132 -9.67 -21.82 -12.58
CA ALA A 132 -9.63 -21.26 -13.93
C ALA A 132 -9.75 -22.41 -14.92
N ALA A 133 -10.51 -22.24 -15.99
CA ALA A 133 -10.61 -23.25 -17.04
C ALA A 133 -10.68 -22.62 -18.42
N VAL A 134 -10.26 -23.43 -19.40
CA VAL A 134 -10.22 -23.04 -20.79
C VAL A 134 -10.72 -24.19 -21.67
N TRP A 135 -11.53 -23.85 -22.67
CA TRP A 135 -12.03 -24.80 -23.66
C TRP A 135 -11.01 -24.95 -24.77
N ASN A 136 -10.56 -26.19 -25.02
CA ASN A 136 -9.60 -26.49 -26.10
C ASN A 136 -10.28 -26.97 -27.40
N GLY A 137 -11.61 -26.94 -27.47
CA GLY A 137 -12.39 -27.48 -28.59
C GLY A 137 -13.00 -28.86 -28.34
N ALA A 138 -12.45 -29.63 -27.40
CA ALA A 138 -12.89 -30.99 -27.08
C ALA A 138 -13.19 -31.21 -25.59
N ASP A 139 -12.41 -30.59 -24.69
CA ASP A 139 -12.56 -30.71 -23.25
C ASP A 139 -12.24 -29.39 -22.53
N TRP A 140 -12.68 -29.30 -21.27
CA TRP A 140 -12.34 -28.23 -20.34
C TRP A 140 -11.04 -28.56 -19.62
N LEU A 141 -10.00 -27.82 -19.95
CA LEU A 141 -8.73 -27.89 -19.24
C LEU A 141 -8.75 -26.89 -18.10
N GLY A 142 -8.82 -27.38 -16.86
CA GLY A 142 -8.96 -26.56 -15.67
C GLY A 142 -7.89 -26.81 -14.61
N THR A 143 -7.59 -25.76 -13.86
CA THR A 143 -6.74 -25.81 -12.67
C THR A 143 -7.48 -25.20 -11.50
N THR A 144 -7.36 -25.81 -10.33
CA THR A 144 -7.84 -25.24 -9.07
C THR A 144 -6.66 -25.03 -8.14
N SER A 145 -6.56 -23.85 -7.54
CA SER A 145 -5.55 -23.56 -6.54
C SER A 145 -5.73 -24.43 -5.31
N GLU A 146 -4.65 -24.67 -4.58
CA GLU A 146 -4.78 -25.08 -3.19
C GLU A 146 -5.57 -24.03 -2.40
N ALA A 147 -6.18 -24.45 -1.29
CA ALA A 147 -6.93 -23.53 -0.45
C ALA A 147 -5.97 -22.59 0.28
N PHE A 148 -6.04 -21.30 -0.03
CA PHE A 148 -5.20 -20.26 0.55
C PHE A 148 -6.02 -19.32 1.44
N THR A 149 -5.33 -18.62 2.35
CA THR A 149 -5.95 -17.72 3.32
C THR A 149 -5.49 -16.29 3.06
N VAL A 150 -6.46 -15.38 2.94
CA VAL A 150 -6.23 -13.95 2.76
C VAL A 150 -6.63 -13.23 4.06
N PRO A 151 -5.70 -12.58 4.76
CA PRO A 151 -6.03 -11.74 5.91
C PRO A 151 -6.89 -10.55 5.48
N VAL A 152 -7.87 -10.20 6.30
CA VAL A 152 -8.81 -9.08 6.06
C VAL A 152 -8.70 -8.10 7.20
N ALA A 153 -8.50 -6.82 6.89
CA ALA A 153 -8.47 -5.75 7.88
C ALA A 153 -9.02 -4.43 7.32
N ASN A 154 -10.09 -3.91 7.93
CA ASN A 154 -10.50 -2.52 7.83
C ASN A 154 -10.48 -1.94 9.23
N VAL A 155 -9.31 -1.51 9.68
CA VAL A 155 -9.13 -0.96 11.03
C VAL A 155 -8.61 0.47 10.89
N THR A 156 -8.93 1.39 11.80
CA THR A 156 -8.34 2.75 11.70
C THR A 156 -6.81 2.68 11.58
N VAL A 157 -6.21 3.57 10.77
CA VAL A 157 -4.74 3.68 10.71
C VAL A 157 -4.27 4.13 12.10
N PRO A 158 -3.36 3.40 12.76
CA PRO A 158 -3.04 3.64 14.14
C PRO A 158 -2.31 4.98 14.32
N ARG A 159 -2.41 5.55 15.51
CA ARG A 159 -1.68 6.79 15.86
C ARG A 159 -0.19 6.48 16.01
N PRO A 160 0.73 7.26 15.39
CA PRO A 160 2.15 7.06 15.61
C PRO A 160 2.53 7.36 17.06
N MET A 161 3.60 6.75 17.54
CA MET A 161 4.29 7.19 18.76
C MET A 161 5.42 8.14 18.40
N ILE A 162 5.70 9.16 19.23
CA ILE A 162 6.81 10.09 19.02
C ILE A 162 7.87 9.85 20.11
N ALA A 163 8.99 9.25 19.72
CA ALA A 163 10.16 9.07 20.56
C ALA A 163 11.12 10.25 20.38
N ALA A 164 11.62 10.80 21.48
CA ALA A 164 12.54 11.95 21.48
C ALA A 164 13.60 11.84 22.60
N HIS A 165 13.83 10.62 23.11
CA HIS A 165 14.73 10.40 24.24
C HIS A 165 16.21 10.57 23.85
N ALA A 166 16.56 10.29 22.59
CA ALA A 166 17.89 10.44 22.04
C ALA A 166 18.07 11.76 21.26
N MET A 167 17.23 12.77 21.55
CA MET A 167 17.24 14.03 20.84
C MET A 167 18.58 14.75 21.01
N LYS A 168 19.13 15.24 19.90
CA LYS A 168 20.33 16.08 19.86
C LYS A 168 20.01 17.40 19.19
N VAL A 169 20.66 18.45 19.64
CA VAL A 169 20.53 19.81 19.09
C VAL A 169 21.91 20.29 18.74
N ALA A 170 22.13 20.65 17.47
CA ALA A 170 23.39 21.17 16.98
C ALA A 170 23.17 22.54 16.37
N LYS A 171 24.03 23.51 16.68
CA LYS A 171 24.03 24.81 16.00
C LYS A 171 24.48 24.62 14.55
N THR A 172 23.89 25.39 13.66
CA THR A 172 24.23 25.42 12.24
C THR A 172 24.37 26.86 11.77
N ALA A 173 25.15 27.06 10.70
CA ALA A 173 25.20 28.36 10.04
C ALA A 173 23.80 28.71 9.51
N SER A 174 23.35 29.94 9.76
CA SER A 174 22.13 30.46 9.14
C SER A 174 22.50 31.36 7.96
N PRO A 175 21.94 31.14 6.76
CA PRO A 175 22.12 32.03 5.62
C PRO A 175 21.62 33.47 5.88
N SER A 176 20.66 33.64 6.80
CA SER A 176 20.01 34.93 7.08
C SER A 176 20.65 35.72 8.24
N GLY A 177 21.80 35.29 8.75
CA GLY A 177 22.50 35.97 9.87
C GLY A 177 21.89 35.73 11.26
N GLY A 178 20.83 34.91 11.37
CA GLY A 178 20.28 34.43 12.65
C GLY A 178 21.04 33.24 13.26
N ILE A 179 20.60 32.73 14.41
CA ILE A 179 21.15 31.48 14.98
C ILE A 179 20.40 30.30 14.36
N GLY A 180 21.08 29.58 13.46
CA GLY A 180 20.58 28.33 12.91
C GLY A 180 20.82 27.17 13.87
N PHE A 181 19.92 26.20 13.89
CA PHE A 181 20.12 24.94 14.58
C PHE A 181 19.38 23.78 13.89
N THR A 182 19.86 22.57 14.13
CA THR A 182 19.25 21.33 13.68
C THR A 182 19.01 20.42 14.86
N ILE A 183 17.81 19.86 14.93
CA ILE A 183 17.37 18.90 15.93
C ILE A 183 17.23 17.54 15.23
N THR A 184 17.90 16.53 15.78
CA THR A 184 17.84 15.14 15.32
C THR A 184 17.55 14.20 16.48
N GLY A 185 17.36 12.91 16.20
CA GLY A 185 17.05 11.90 17.24
C GLY A 185 15.59 11.87 17.69
N ILE A 186 14.71 12.61 16.97
CA ILE A 186 13.26 12.47 17.07
C ILE A 186 12.83 11.38 16.08
N ARG A 187 11.96 10.47 16.51
CA ARG A 187 11.49 9.36 15.68
C ARG A 187 9.99 9.17 15.81
N LEU A 188 9.30 9.13 14.67
CA LEU A 188 7.96 8.56 14.61
C LEU A 188 8.11 7.04 14.60
N VAL A 189 7.37 6.38 15.49
CA VAL A 189 7.37 4.93 15.61
C VAL A 189 5.98 4.44 15.23
N ARG A 190 5.95 3.51 14.26
CA ARG A 190 4.73 2.77 13.91
C ARG A 190 4.41 1.82 15.07
N PRO A 191 3.24 1.95 15.72
CA PRO A 191 2.83 0.94 16.68
C PRO A 191 2.59 -0.38 15.94
N THR A 192 2.92 -1.49 16.58
CA THR A 192 2.52 -2.80 16.10
C THR A 192 1.01 -2.94 16.29
N PRO A 193 0.21 -3.15 15.24
CA PRO A 193 -1.23 -3.34 15.40
C PRO A 193 -1.49 -4.61 16.22
N ASP A 194 -2.36 -4.52 17.22
CA ASP A 194 -2.74 -5.68 18.05
C ASP A 194 -3.32 -6.79 17.17
N SER A 195 -2.81 -8.02 17.26
CA SER A 195 -3.38 -9.15 16.51
C SER A 195 -4.79 -9.47 17.01
N VAL A 196 -5.75 -9.67 16.10
CA VAL A 196 -7.11 -10.12 16.43
C VAL A 196 -7.25 -11.53 15.92
N ASP A 197 -7.65 -12.47 16.77
CA ASP A 197 -7.69 -13.91 16.43
C ASP A 197 -6.37 -14.41 15.79
N ARG A 198 -5.22 -13.88 16.24
CA ARG A 198 -3.87 -14.17 15.69
C ARG A 198 -3.67 -13.74 14.23
N MET A 199 -4.56 -12.92 13.68
CA MET A 199 -4.42 -12.32 12.35
C MET A 199 -3.71 -10.96 12.45
N PRO A 200 -2.58 -10.78 11.75
CA PRO A 200 -1.90 -9.49 11.68
C PRO A 200 -2.72 -8.48 10.86
N ASP A 201 -2.51 -7.19 11.12
CA ASP A 201 -2.89 -6.16 10.16
C ASP A 201 -1.90 -6.21 8.99
N VAL A 202 -2.39 -6.59 7.80
CA VAL A 202 -1.55 -6.75 6.60
C VAL A 202 -1.41 -5.48 5.79
N ARG A 203 -2.08 -4.41 6.20
CA ARG A 203 -2.02 -3.14 5.49
C ARG A 203 -0.62 -2.57 5.56
N VAL A 204 -0.12 -2.09 4.42
CA VAL A 204 1.12 -1.34 4.36
C VAL A 204 0.87 0.04 4.98
N ILE A 205 1.43 0.25 6.18
CA ILE A 205 1.33 1.52 6.92
C ILE A 205 2.65 2.27 6.79
N GLU A 206 2.58 3.47 6.24
CA GLU A 206 3.71 4.34 5.95
C GLU A 206 3.68 5.57 6.85
N PHE A 207 4.82 6.25 6.97
CA PHE A 207 4.84 7.57 7.58
C PHE A 207 4.17 8.57 6.64
N GLY A 208 3.22 9.34 7.19
CA GLY A 208 2.64 10.48 6.51
C GLY A 208 3.41 11.75 6.87
N ASP A 209 2.68 12.84 7.06
CA ASP A 209 3.31 14.13 7.34
C ASP A 209 3.81 14.25 8.78
N VAL A 210 4.86 15.05 8.93
CA VAL A 210 5.36 15.56 10.21
C VAL A 210 5.35 17.08 10.17
N SER A 211 5.00 17.71 11.29
CA SER A 211 5.16 19.15 11.50
C SER A 211 5.77 19.42 12.87
N ALA A 212 6.67 20.38 12.94
CA ALA A 212 7.23 20.90 14.18
C ALA A 212 6.85 22.38 14.30
N VAL A 213 6.29 22.78 15.45
CA VAL A 213 5.84 24.15 15.69
C VAL A 213 6.38 24.65 17.02
N TYR A 214 6.80 25.91 17.03
CA TYR A 214 7.16 26.62 18.24
C TYR A 214 5.90 26.97 19.06
N GLU A 215 5.71 26.31 20.20
CA GLU A 215 4.44 26.30 20.93
C GLU A 215 4.26 27.50 21.85
N THR A 216 5.31 27.87 22.60
CA THR A 216 5.20 28.85 23.69
C THR A 216 5.31 30.30 23.27
N ARG A 217 5.77 30.59 22.04
CA ARG A 217 6.04 31.94 21.54
C ARG A 217 6.93 32.82 22.45
N SER A 218 7.56 32.24 23.46
CA SER A 218 8.56 32.85 24.33
C SER A 218 9.81 31.99 24.39
N VAL A 219 10.96 32.60 24.13
CA VAL A 219 12.28 31.96 24.28
C VAL A 219 12.77 32.27 25.68
N ARG A 220 13.36 31.28 26.36
CA ARG A 220 13.96 31.47 27.68
C ARG A 220 15.48 31.50 27.56
N THR A 221 16.10 32.60 27.95
CA THR A 221 17.55 32.72 28.08
C THR A 221 18.02 32.05 29.37
N MET A 222 19.33 31.85 29.54
CA MET A 222 19.90 31.23 30.75
C MET A 222 19.59 32.03 32.03
N ASP A 223 19.42 33.35 31.91
CA ASP A 223 19.07 34.22 33.05
C ASP A 223 17.57 34.12 33.43
N GLY A 224 16.83 33.24 32.75
CA GLY A 224 15.44 32.94 33.06
C GLY A 224 14.44 33.96 32.51
N GLU A 225 14.92 35.02 31.87
CA GLU A 225 14.08 36.03 31.22
C GLU A 225 13.33 35.43 30.01
N LYS A 226 12.03 35.70 29.95
CA LYS A 226 11.19 35.33 28.81
C LYS A 226 11.29 36.43 27.76
N ASP A 227 11.96 36.15 26.66
CA ASP A 227 11.99 37.04 25.52
C ASP A 227 10.82 36.69 24.57
N GLY A 228 9.80 37.54 24.57
CA GLY A 228 8.65 37.46 23.67
C GLY A 228 8.85 38.17 22.32
N LYS A 229 9.99 38.83 22.10
CA LYS A 229 10.31 39.53 20.85
C LYS A 229 11.05 38.64 19.85
N ARG A 230 11.46 37.44 20.27
CA ARG A 230 12.15 36.45 19.42
C ARG A 230 11.18 35.38 18.91
N SER A 231 11.25 35.11 17.61
CA SER A 231 10.51 34.04 16.95
C SER A 231 11.44 32.92 16.53
N ILE A 232 10.90 31.70 16.49
CA ILE A 232 11.60 30.55 15.96
C ILE A 232 10.79 30.02 14.78
N SER A 233 11.40 30.05 13.59
CA SER A 233 10.88 29.34 12.42
C SER A 233 11.40 27.90 12.48
N LEU A 234 10.51 26.92 12.28
CA LEU A 234 10.84 25.49 12.28
C LEU A 234 10.37 24.87 10.96
N ALA A 235 11.26 24.09 10.35
CA ALA A 235 10.95 23.22 9.21
C ALA A 235 11.29 21.79 9.60
N SER A 236 10.38 20.86 9.34
CA SER A 236 10.54 19.45 9.69
C SER A 236 10.46 18.55 8.47
N GLU A 237 11.34 17.57 8.43
CA GLU A 237 11.40 16.52 7.40
C GLU A 237 11.40 15.15 8.07
N ILE A 238 10.88 14.15 7.37
CA ILE A 238 10.84 12.75 7.82
C ILE A 238 11.37 11.83 6.73
N ASP A 239 12.19 10.85 7.11
CA ASP A 239 12.65 9.79 6.19
C ASP A 239 11.72 8.57 6.19
N ALA A 240 12.02 7.58 5.34
CA ALA A 240 11.22 6.36 5.20
C ALA A 240 11.24 5.49 6.49
N GLU A 241 12.28 5.63 7.30
CA GLU A 241 12.49 4.92 8.56
C GLU A 241 11.82 5.60 9.76
N GLY A 242 11.24 6.79 9.55
CA GLY A 242 10.51 7.59 10.51
C GLY A 242 11.38 8.52 11.36
N ASN A 243 12.64 8.73 10.99
CA ASN A 243 13.49 9.70 11.66
C ASN A 243 13.11 11.10 11.22
N VAL A 244 12.97 11.99 12.20
CA VAL A 244 12.59 13.37 11.99
C VAL A 244 13.80 14.27 12.18
N THR A 245 14.04 15.11 11.19
CA THR A 245 14.98 16.22 11.29
C THR A 245 14.20 17.51 11.35
N VAL A 246 14.45 18.34 12.38
CA VAL A 246 13.86 19.68 12.48
C VAL A 246 14.97 20.71 12.35
N ARG A 247 14.87 21.58 11.35
CA ARG A 247 15.75 22.73 11.18
C ARG A 247 15.04 23.96 11.73
N GLY A 248 15.75 24.75 12.53
CA GLY A 248 15.21 25.95 13.11
C GLY A 248 16.12 27.16 12.90
N VAL A 249 15.51 28.33 12.80
CA VAL A 249 16.21 29.60 12.81
C VAL A 249 15.58 30.48 13.89
N LEU A 250 16.43 31.00 14.78
CA LEU A 250 16.05 32.05 15.70
C LEU A 250 16.09 33.40 14.98
N GLU A 251 14.95 34.08 14.95
CA GLU A 251 14.73 35.38 14.32
C GLU A 251 14.32 36.43 15.38
N GLY A 252 14.67 37.70 15.15
CA GLY A 252 14.39 38.80 16.09
C GLY A 252 15.38 39.96 15.94
N GLN A 253 15.21 41.01 16.75
CA GLN A 253 16.12 42.17 16.78
C GLN A 253 17.59 41.72 16.88
N ALA A 254 18.47 42.39 16.12
CA ALA A 254 19.87 42.03 15.93
C ALA A 254 20.53 41.62 17.26
N LEU A 255 20.88 40.35 17.36
CA LEU A 255 21.61 39.84 18.51
C LEU A 255 22.95 40.59 18.60
N PRO A 256 23.30 41.18 19.75
CA PRO A 256 24.70 41.50 20.00
C PRO A 256 25.53 40.24 19.77
N GLN A 257 26.75 40.37 19.24
CA GLN A 257 27.62 39.21 18.95
C GLN A 257 27.85 38.30 20.18
N SER A 258 27.68 38.82 21.40
CA SER A 258 27.67 38.06 22.66
C SER A 258 26.41 37.21 22.85
N ALA A 259 25.22 37.72 22.52
CA ALA A 259 23.94 37.03 22.67
C ALA A 259 23.77 35.87 21.66
N ALA A 260 24.44 35.92 20.51
CA ALA A 260 24.55 34.77 19.59
C ALA A 260 25.24 33.54 20.23
N LYS A 261 25.99 33.75 21.32
CA LYS A 261 26.71 32.71 22.06
C LYS A 261 25.95 32.21 23.30
N GLU A 262 24.81 32.80 23.65
CA GLU A 262 24.05 32.39 24.82
C GLU A 262 23.17 31.17 24.52
N PRO A 263 23.16 30.16 25.42
CA PRO A 263 22.18 29.10 25.33
C PRO A 263 20.77 29.64 25.50
N PHE A 264 19.82 29.07 24.75
CA PHE A 264 18.42 29.39 24.90
C PHE A 264 17.57 28.13 24.86
N SER A 265 16.38 28.21 25.44
CA SER A 265 15.44 27.10 25.48
C SER A 265 14.04 27.52 25.06
N PHE A 266 13.31 26.58 24.46
CA PHE A 266 11.94 26.77 24.01
C PHE A 266 11.19 25.43 24.02
N VAL A 267 9.87 25.48 23.89
CA VAL A 267 9.05 24.26 23.74
C VAL A 267 8.62 24.12 22.29
N MET A 268 8.93 22.95 21.72
CA MET A 268 8.55 22.54 20.39
C MET A 268 7.43 21.50 20.47
N SER A 269 6.33 21.72 19.76
CA SER A 269 5.28 20.72 19.53
C SER A 269 5.58 19.99 18.23
N VAL A 270 5.79 18.67 18.30
CA VAL A 270 5.94 17.80 17.12
C VAL A 270 4.65 17.02 16.91
N LYS A 271 4.10 17.11 15.70
CA LYS A 271 2.92 16.37 15.27
C LYS A 271 3.27 15.45 14.12
N GLY A 272 2.79 14.22 14.17
CA GLY A 272 3.03 13.23 13.12
C GLY A 272 1.79 12.37 12.88
N ARG A 273 1.63 11.86 11.66
CA ARG A 273 0.60 10.87 11.29
C ARG A 273 1.17 9.70 10.50
N LEU A 274 0.46 8.59 10.53
CA LEU A 274 0.67 7.45 9.64
C LEU A 274 -0.36 7.48 8.52
N ARG A 275 -0.09 6.78 7.41
CA ARG A 275 -1.04 6.62 6.31
C ARG A 275 -1.05 5.20 5.76
N HIS A 276 -2.17 4.82 5.17
CA HIS A 276 -2.33 3.61 4.37
C HIS A 276 -3.01 3.99 3.05
N GLY A 277 -2.30 3.85 1.94
CA GLY A 277 -2.76 4.41 0.66
C GLY A 277 -3.04 5.90 0.77
N HIS A 278 -4.29 6.28 0.52
CA HIS A 278 -4.79 7.67 0.63
C HIS A 278 -5.44 7.98 1.99
N ILE A 279 -5.59 7.00 2.87
CA ILE A 279 -6.23 7.17 4.18
C ILE A 279 -5.17 7.59 5.21
N PHE A 280 -5.42 8.70 5.89
CA PHE A 280 -4.55 9.18 6.96
C PHE A 280 -5.09 8.79 8.33
N GLY A 281 -4.19 8.28 9.17
CA GLY A 281 -4.46 8.06 10.58
C GLY A 281 -4.53 9.36 11.36
N SER A 282 -5.04 9.26 12.58
CA SER A 282 -5.06 10.39 13.50
C SER A 282 -3.64 10.80 13.91
N MET A 283 -3.44 12.11 14.05
CA MET A 283 -2.14 12.65 14.44
C MET A 283 -1.87 12.42 15.92
N ARG A 284 -0.60 12.24 16.28
CA ARG A 284 -0.12 12.37 17.65
C ARG A 284 0.69 13.64 17.80
N ASN A 285 0.48 14.37 18.88
CA ASN A 285 1.28 15.51 19.30
C ASN A 285 2.20 15.12 20.46
N LYS A 286 3.39 15.70 20.51
CA LYS A 286 4.29 15.67 21.66
C LYS A 286 4.99 17.02 21.82
N SER A 287 4.85 17.62 22.99
CA SER A 287 5.64 18.78 23.39
C SER A 287 7.02 18.33 23.89
N ILE A 288 8.06 18.95 23.37
CA ILE A 288 9.47 18.61 23.60
C ILE A 288 10.20 19.89 24.02
N PRO A 289 10.77 19.95 25.24
CA PRO A 289 11.64 21.05 25.61
C PRO A 289 12.96 20.93 24.82
N VAL A 290 13.36 22.02 24.17
CA VAL A 290 14.58 22.10 23.36
C VAL A 290 15.50 23.12 24.01
N THR A 291 16.76 22.74 24.20
CA THR A 291 17.83 23.65 24.63
C THR A 291 18.89 23.69 23.54
N VAL A 292 19.15 24.88 23.01
CA VAL A 292 20.22 25.13 22.05
C VAL A 292 21.43 25.62 22.84
N SER A 293 22.39 24.74 23.09
CA SER A 293 23.64 25.07 23.78
C SER A 293 24.72 25.56 22.82
N ARG A 294 25.87 25.97 23.36
CA ARG A 294 27.08 26.27 22.57
C ARG A 294 27.55 25.05 21.81
#